data_AF-A0A1J3J1P2-F1
#
_entry.id   AF-A0A1J3J1P2-F1
#
_cell.length_a   1.000
_cell.length_b   1.000
_cell.length_c   1.000
_cell.angle_alpha   90.00
_cell.angle_beta   90.00
_cell.angle_gamma   90.00
#
_symmetry.space_group_name_H-M   'P 1'
#
loop_
_entity.id
_entity.type
_entity.pdbx_description
1 polymer ?
#
loop_
_entity_poly.entity_id
_entity_poly.type
_entity_poly.pdbx_seq_one_letter_code
_entity_poly.pdbx_strand_id
1 'polypeptide(L)'
;MYTADDRNIHSVDEVTDGERLTLAMWFSRDSSHDEDSKLVSRLSQCEPYGERLALLPLPASTNMYWFCHQNRGFDICVARLHLLGFDVYSLQDKDRSSDASEQLMGPLQLAKGGKLLTLRFTNILHALQVVQFYHWKASEHETSNVEEDDTVKEVEAMSQHQLETINALKSVFLPDESLVTTIFGYSCSNEDQKDSLNLTNISSWEEYTCKLLNELLSSLPQWKTYQTLHKVESG
;
A
#
# COMPACT_ATOMS: atom_id res chain seq x y z
N MET A 1 -9.83 2.47 2.00
CA MET A 1 -11.00 1.60 1.80
C MET A 1 -10.50 0.17 1.84
N TYR A 2 -11.21 -0.73 2.49
CA TYR A 2 -10.99 -2.18 2.47
C TYR A 2 -12.36 -2.88 2.59
N THR A 3 -12.44 -4.12 2.14
CA THR A 3 -13.71 -4.86 2.08
C THR A 3 -13.54 -6.23 2.72
N ALA A 4 -14.51 -6.69 3.49
CA ALA A 4 -14.56 -8.10 3.91
C ALA A 4 -15.42 -8.93 2.95
N ASP A 5 -16.48 -8.33 2.42
CA ASP A 5 -17.38 -8.89 1.40
C ASP A 5 -18.12 -7.74 0.68
N ASP A 6 -19.11 -8.07 -0.15
CA ASP A 6 -19.93 -7.12 -0.92
C ASP A 6 -20.89 -6.27 -0.06
N ARG A 7 -20.99 -6.56 1.24
CA ARG A 7 -21.86 -5.88 2.20
C ARG A 7 -21.09 -5.13 3.27
N ASN A 8 -19.84 -5.50 3.52
CA ASN A 8 -18.97 -4.97 4.55
C ASN A 8 -17.81 -4.20 3.91
N ILE A 9 -18.16 -3.04 3.35
CA ILE A 9 -17.21 -2.07 2.79
C ILE A 9 -16.90 -1.04 3.87
N HIS A 10 -15.62 -0.93 4.23
CA HIS A 10 -15.14 0.03 5.20
C HIS A 10 -14.26 1.07 4.53
N SER A 11 -14.54 2.34 4.80
CA SER A 11 -13.70 3.47 4.40
C SER A 11 -13.42 4.35 5.60
N VAL A 12 -12.25 4.94 5.58
CA VAL A 12 -11.89 6.08 6.41
C VAL A 12 -11.75 7.24 5.44
N ASP A 13 -12.37 8.36 5.77
CA ASP A 13 -12.29 9.59 4.99
C ASP A 13 -10.84 10.08 4.91
N GLU A 14 -10.58 10.94 3.92
CA GLU A 14 -9.26 11.53 3.73
C GLU A 14 -8.83 12.34 4.97
N VAL A 15 -7.58 12.14 5.39
CA VAL A 15 -6.96 12.94 6.45
C VAL A 15 -6.44 14.22 5.78
N THR A 16 -7.13 15.33 5.99
CA THR A 16 -6.83 16.61 5.31
C THR A 16 -5.70 17.42 5.97
N ASP A 17 -5.31 17.07 7.20
CA ASP A 17 -4.20 17.69 7.94
C ASP A 17 -3.64 16.72 9.00
N GLY A 18 -2.33 16.78 9.23
CA GLY A 18 -1.61 15.92 10.18
C GLY A 18 -1.49 14.45 9.74
N GLU A 19 -1.32 13.55 10.71
CA GLU A 19 -1.20 12.11 10.48
C GLU A 19 -2.14 11.32 11.38
N ARG A 20 -2.70 10.21 10.85
CA ARG A 20 -3.53 9.27 11.62
C ARG A 20 -2.83 7.92 11.72
N LEU A 21 -2.09 7.71 12.81
CA LEU A 21 -1.54 6.39 13.13
C LEU A 21 -2.66 5.48 13.65
N THR A 22 -2.86 4.32 13.01
CA THR A 22 -3.91 3.37 13.40
C THR A 22 -3.33 1.96 13.47
N LEU A 23 -3.53 1.29 14.60
CA LEU A 23 -3.41 -0.15 14.72
C LEU A 23 -4.80 -0.77 14.53
N ALA A 24 -5.03 -1.44 13.41
CA ALA A 24 -6.27 -2.18 13.15
C ALA A 24 -6.06 -3.66 13.44
N MET A 25 -6.99 -4.27 14.18
CA MET A 25 -6.97 -5.69 14.53
C MET A 25 -8.31 -6.31 14.16
N TRP A 26 -8.28 -7.55 13.66
CA TRP A 26 -9.45 -8.35 13.36
C TRP A 26 -9.48 -9.55 14.30
N PHE A 27 -10.64 -9.81 14.88
CA PHE A 27 -10.83 -10.88 15.84
C PHE A 27 -11.86 -11.87 15.28
N SER A 28 -11.60 -13.16 15.49
CA SER A 28 -12.55 -14.22 15.18
C SER A 28 -12.93 -14.94 16.47
N ARG A 29 -14.14 -15.51 16.50
CA ARG A 29 -14.54 -16.46 17.56
C ARG A 29 -13.91 -17.83 17.38
N ASP A 30 -13.32 -18.09 16.22
CA ASP A 30 -12.54 -19.29 15.96
C ASP A 30 -11.16 -19.15 16.60
N SER A 31 -10.91 -19.93 17.65
CA SER A 31 -9.65 -19.92 18.39
C SER A 31 -8.43 -20.34 17.55
N SER A 32 -8.62 -20.95 16.38
CA SER A 32 -7.52 -21.19 15.44
C SER A 32 -6.99 -19.89 14.81
N HIS A 33 -7.75 -18.81 14.92
CA HIS A 33 -7.44 -17.46 14.44
C HIS A 33 -7.27 -16.48 15.62
N ASP A 34 -6.71 -16.94 16.76
CA ASP A 34 -6.29 -16.05 17.85
C ASP A 34 -5.10 -15.18 17.41
N GLU A 35 -5.43 -14.06 16.74
CA GLU A 35 -4.47 -13.08 16.26
C GLU A 35 -3.88 -12.24 17.39
N ASP A 36 -4.50 -12.20 18.58
CA ASP A 36 -4.06 -11.40 19.73
C ASP A 36 -2.76 -11.97 20.30
N SER A 37 -2.77 -13.27 20.56
CA SER A 37 -1.59 -13.97 21.06
C SER A 37 -0.44 -13.89 20.05
N LYS A 38 -0.73 -14.00 18.75
CA LYS A 38 0.26 -13.87 17.67
C LYS A 38 0.83 -12.45 17.60
N LEU A 39 -0.01 -11.43 17.66
CA LEU A 39 0.40 -10.03 17.59
C LEU A 39 1.24 -9.63 18.80
N VAL A 40 0.77 -9.92 20.02
CA VAL A 40 1.51 -9.59 21.26
C VAL A 40 2.85 -10.31 21.28
N SER A 41 2.90 -11.57 20.82
CA SER A 41 4.16 -12.30 20.69
C SER A 41 5.11 -11.63 19.70
N ARG A 42 4.63 -11.23 18.52
CA ARG A 42 5.45 -10.55 17.49
C ARG A 42 5.95 -9.20 17.98
N LEU A 43 5.08 -8.37 18.54
CA LEU A 43 5.45 -7.06 19.08
C LEU A 43 6.44 -7.17 20.24
N SER A 44 6.38 -8.26 21.03
CA SER A 44 7.35 -8.50 22.11
C SER A 44 8.70 -9.02 21.61
N GLN A 45 8.78 -9.50 20.36
CA GLN A 45 10.01 -9.96 19.70
C GLN A 45 10.63 -8.86 18.81
N CYS A 46 9.89 -7.80 18.48
CA CYS A 46 10.40 -6.66 17.75
C CYS A 46 11.35 -5.85 18.63
N GLU A 47 12.64 -6.04 18.42
CA GLU A 47 13.66 -5.17 18.97
C GLU A 47 13.65 -3.81 18.24
N PRO A 48 13.72 -2.66 18.95
CA PRO A 48 13.66 -1.31 18.36
C PRO A 48 14.79 -0.99 17.37
N TYR A 49 15.79 -1.87 17.27
CA TYR A 49 16.93 -1.78 16.36
C TYR A 49 17.20 -3.08 15.58
N GLY A 50 16.23 -4.01 15.53
CA GLY A 50 16.33 -5.26 14.78
C GLY A 50 16.34 -5.07 13.26
N GLU A 51 16.61 -6.14 12.50
CA GLU A 51 16.72 -6.11 11.03
C GLU A 51 15.56 -5.36 10.36
N ARG A 52 15.88 -4.22 9.73
CA ARG A 52 14.97 -3.27 9.07
C ARG A 52 14.00 -3.91 8.05
N LEU A 53 14.31 -5.12 7.59
CA LEU A 53 13.62 -5.85 6.51
C LEU A 53 12.41 -6.68 6.99
N ALA A 54 12.23 -6.89 8.29
CA ALA A 54 11.16 -7.75 8.83
C ALA A 54 9.75 -7.11 8.83
N LEU A 55 9.63 -5.87 8.39
CA LEU A 55 8.43 -5.03 8.56
C LEU A 55 7.69 -4.72 7.25
N LEU A 56 8.15 -5.30 6.14
CA LEU A 56 7.45 -5.12 4.88
C LEU A 56 6.02 -5.65 5.00
N PRO A 57 5.02 -4.91 4.50
CA PRO A 57 3.64 -5.31 4.60
C PRO A 57 3.48 -6.66 3.90
N LEU A 58 3.14 -7.69 4.67
CA LEU A 58 2.52 -8.88 4.10
C LEU A 58 1.11 -8.47 3.74
N PRO A 59 0.73 -8.47 2.45
CA PRO A 59 -0.61 -8.07 2.10
C PRO A 59 -1.57 -9.08 2.72
N ALA A 60 -2.70 -8.59 3.20
CA ALA A 60 -3.83 -9.46 3.50
C ALA A 60 -4.27 -10.21 2.23
N SER A 61 -5.17 -11.17 2.38
CA SER A 61 -5.76 -11.84 1.20
C SER A 61 -6.23 -10.80 0.18
N THR A 62 -5.92 -11.02 -1.10
CA THR A 62 -6.27 -10.14 -2.23
C THR A 62 -7.75 -9.78 -2.26
N ASN A 63 -8.60 -10.68 -1.77
CA ASN A 63 -10.04 -10.48 -1.59
C ASN A 63 -10.38 -9.22 -0.74
N MET A 64 -9.51 -8.83 0.19
CA MET A 64 -9.73 -7.65 1.05
C MET A 64 -9.54 -6.32 0.33
N TYR A 65 -8.79 -6.34 -0.76
CA TYR A 65 -8.53 -5.16 -1.59
C TYR A 65 -9.38 -5.16 -2.85
N TRP A 66 -10.16 -6.21 -3.10
CA TRP A 66 -11.09 -6.26 -4.23
C TRP A 66 -12.40 -5.55 -3.89
N PHE A 67 -12.59 -4.36 -4.44
CA PHE A 67 -13.86 -3.65 -4.36
C PHE A 67 -14.82 -4.18 -5.42
N CYS A 68 -16.05 -4.50 -5.05
CA CYS A 68 -17.10 -4.93 -5.97
C CYS A 68 -18.36 -4.06 -5.82
N HIS A 69 -18.89 -3.60 -6.95
CA HIS A 69 -20.15 -2.87 -7.04
C HIS A 69 -20.91 -3.31 -8.29
N GLN A 70 -22.13 -3.82 -8.13
CA GLN A 70 -23.03 -4.19 -9.25
C GLN A 70 -22.37 -5.12 -10.30
N ASN A 71 -21.64 -6.16 -9.84
CA ASN A 71 -20.90 -7.12 -10.67
C ASN A 71 -19.69 -6.55 -11.44
N ARG A 72 -19.28 -5.32 -11.14
CA ARG A 72 -18.00 -4.75 -11.59
C ARG A 72 -17.12 -4.53 -10.38
N GLY A 73 -15.81 -4.65 -10.56
CA GLY A 73 -14.89 -4.47 -9.45
C GLY A 73 -13.50 -4.09 -9.91
N PHE A 74 -12.69 -3.68 -8.95
CA PHE A 74 -11.29 -3.34 -9.17
C PHE A 74 -10.50 -3.63 -7.90
N ASP A 75 -9.20 -3.81 -8.05
CA ASP A 75 -8.28 -3.82 -6.92
C ASP A 75 -8.05 -2.37 -6.44
N ILE A 76 -8.31 -2.11 -5.16
CA ILE A 76 -8.23 -0.80 -4.54
C ILE A 76 -6.80 -0.23 -4.63
N CYS A 77 -5.78 -1.07 -4.52
CA CYS A 77 -4.39 -0.60 -4.57
C CYS A 77 -4.00 -0.21 -5.99
N VAL A 78 -4.34 -1.04 -6.98
CA VAL A 78 -4.13 -0.74 -8.41
C VAL A 78 -4.89 0.52 -8.81
N ALA A 79 -6.16 0.65 -8.41
CA ALA A 79 -6.99 1.81 -8.70
C ALA A 79 -6.41 3.11 -8.13
N ARG A 80 -5.90 3.08 -6.89
CA ARG A 80 -5.27 4.26 -6.27
C ARG A 80 -3.95 4.65 -6.94
N LEU A 81 -3.12 3.67 -7.29
CA LEU A 81 -1.88 3.93 -8.04
C LEU A 81 -2.19 4.54 -9.41
N HIS A 82 -3.20 4.01 -10.10
CA HIS A 82 -3.65 4.54 -11.39
C HIS A 82 -4.14 5.99 -11.28
N LEU A 83 -4.90 6.33 -10.23
CA LEU A 83 -5.32 7.71 -9.99
C LEU A 83 -4.13 8.66 -9.79
N LEU A 84 -3.04 8.18 -9.19
CA LEU A 84 -1.78 8.91 -8.99
C LEU A 84 -0.88 8.90 -10.24
N GLY A 85 -1.33 8.34 -11.37
CA GLY A 85 -0.58 8.30 -12.64
C GLY A 85 0.41 7.15 -12.76
N PHE A 86 0.35 6.15 -11.88
CA PHE A 86 1.22 4.98 -11.92
C PHE A 86 0.52 3.73 -12.47
N ASP A 87 1.26 3.01 -13.28
CA ASP A 87 0.89 1.72 -13.82
C ASP A 87 1.69 0.62 -13.15
N VAL A 88 1.09 -0.58 -13.02
CA VAL A 88 1.69 -1.70 -12.30
C VAL A 88 2.26 -2.72 -13.27
N TYR A 89 3.54 -3.06 -13.10
CA TYR A 89 4.23 -4.10 -13.85
C TYR A 89 4.67 -5.22 -12.90
N SER A 90 4.03 -6.39 -12.99
CA SER A 90 4.46 -7.56 -12.22
C SER A 90 5.74 -8.18 -12.79
N LEU A 91 6.66 -8.55 -11.92
CA LEU A 91 7.87 -9.29 -12.28
C LEU A 91 7.68 -10.81 -12.26
N GLN A 92 6.49 -11.30 -11.92
CA GLN A 92 6.17 -12.71 -11.98
C GLN A 92 5.85 -13.15 -13.42
N ASP A 93 6.38 -14.30 -13.82
CA ASP A 93 6.04 -14.90 -15.10
C ASP A 93 4.56 -15.31 -15.14
N LYS A 94 3.86 -14.89 -16.20
CA LYS A 94 2.45 -15.24 -16.48
C LYS A 94 2.23 -16.76 -16.53
N ASP A 95 3.27 -17.53 -16.84
CA ASP A 95 3.19 -18.99 -17.01
C ASP A 95 3.12 -19.76 -15.68
N ARG A 96 3.38 -19.12 -14.54
CA ARG A 96 3.45 -19.81 -13.23
C ARG A 96 2.29 -19.53 -12.28
N SER A 97 1.52 -18.46 -12.49
CA SER A 97 0.37 -18.12 -11.64
C SER A 97 -0.94 -18.40 -12.38
N SER A 98 -1.74 -19.34 -11.88
CA SER A 98 -3.11 -19.56 -12.39
C SER A 98 -4.09 -18.51 -11.90
N ASP A 99 -3.73 -17.80 -10.82
CA ASP A 99 -4.51 -16.71 -10.26
C ASP A 99 -3.79 -15.38 -10.48
N ALA A 100 -4.42 -14.47 -11.22
CA ALA A 100 -3.89 -13.13 -11.45
C ALA A 100 -3.60 -12.41 -10.13
N SER A 101 -4.35 -12.71 -9.06
CA SER A 101 -4.21 -12.03 -7.76
C SER A 101 -2.84 -12.29 -7.12
N GLU A 102 -2.21 -13.44 -7.39
CA GLU A 102 -0.86 -13.76 -6.93
C GLU A 102 0.20 -12.81 -7.52
N GLN A 103 -0.06 -12.23 -8.70
CA GLN A 103 0.85 -11.31 -9.37
C GLN A 103 1.00 -9.98 -8.62
N LEU A 104 -0.02 -9.56 -7.85
CA LEU A 104 0.01 -8.36 -7.01
C LEU A 104 0.68 -8.62 -5.65
N MET A 105 0.73 -9.88 -5.22
CA MET A 105 1.38 -10.32 -3.99
C MET A 105 2.89 -10.50 -4.15
N GLY A 106 3.34 -10.62 -5.40
CA GLY A 106 4.75 -10.78 -5.75
C GLY A 106 5.50 -9.47 -6.04
N PRO A 107 6.81 -9.58 -6.29
CA PRO A 107 7.63 -8.44 -6.66
C PRO A 107 7.12 -7.72 -7.91
N LEU A 108 7.14 -6.40 -7.88
CA LEU A 108 6.65 -5.57 -8.98
C LEU A 108 7.42 -4.26 -9.12
N GLN A 109 7.22 -3.60 -10.25
CA GLN A 109 7.69 -2.26 -10.53
C GLN A 109 6.51 -1.37 -10.92
N LEU A 110 6.71 -0.07 -10.82
CA LEU A 110 5.75 0.91 -11.30
C LEU A 110 6.24 1.52 -12.61
N ALA A 111 5.31 1.91 -13.47
CA ALA A 111 5.56 2.71 -14.66
C ALA A 111 4.81 4.04 -14.56
N LYS A 112 5.39 5.09 -15.13
CA LYS A 112 4.80 6.44 -15.20
C LYS A 112 5.14 7.05 -16.55
N GLY A 113 4.18 7.69 -17.23
CA GLY A 113 4.43 8.42 -18.48
C GLY A 113 5.07 7.58 -19.60
N GLY A 114 4.78 6.28 -19.68
CA GLY A 114 5.39 5.39 -20.70
C GLY A 114 6.79 4.87 -20.35
N LYS A 115 7.31 5.16 -19.16
CA LYS A 115 8.63 4.72 -18.68
C LYS A 115 8.48 3.82 -17.45
N LEU A 116 9.35 2.82 -17.33
CA LEU A 116 9.39 1.93 -16.17
C LEU A 116 10.34 2.50 -15.11
N LEU A 117 9.92 2.53 -13.86
CA LEU A 117 10.75 3.00 -12.76
C LEU A 117 11.72 1.89 -12.33
N THR A 118 12.93 2.28 -11.94
CA THR A 118 13.96 1.34 -11.47
C THR A 118 13.67 0.78 -10.07
N LEU A 119 12.81 1.45 -9.31
CA LEU A 119 12.37 0.99 -7.99
C LEU A 119 11.61 -0.33 -8.09
N ARG A 120 11.98 -1.25 -7.21
CA ARG A 120 11.33 -2.55 -7.06
C ARG A 120 10.60 -2.60 -5.74
N PHE A 121 9.35 -3.03 -5.79
CA PHE A 121 8.49 -3.19 -4.64
C PHE A 121 8.25 -4.67 -4.39
N THR A 122 8.05 -5.00 -3.12
CA THR A 122 7.82 -6.38 -2.67
C THR A 122 6.47 -6.92 -3.13
N ASN A 123 5.47 -6.03 -3.20
CA ASN A 123 4.09 -6.29 -3.58
C ASN A 123 3.36 -4.96 -3.82
N ILE A 124 2.09 -5.05 -4.23
CA ILE A 124 1.25 -3.88 -4.55
C ILE A 124 1.01 -2.95 -3.35
N LEU A 125 0.93 -3.51 -2.15
CA LEU A 125 0.68 -2.73 -0.94
C LEU A 125 1.92 -1.92 -0.55
N HIS A 126 3.11 -2.52 -0.62
CA HIS A 126 4.38 -1.81 -0.43
C HIS A 126 4.50 -0.65 -1.44
N ALA A 127 4.20 -0.90 -2.72
CA ALA A 127 4.21 0.15 -3.74
C ALA A 127 3.24 1.29 -3.42
N LEU A 128 2.00 0.97 -3.09
CA LEU A 128 1.00 1.98 -2.73
C LEU A 128 1.41 2.82 -1.52
N GLN A 129 1.96 2.20 -0.48
CA GLN A 129 2.39 2.89 0.74
C GLN A 129 3.52 3.87 0.46
N VAL A 130 4.53 3.47 -0.32
CA VAL A 130 5.64 4.35 -0.71
C VAL A 130 5.12 5.52 -1.55
N VAL A 131 4.29 5.25 -2.56
CA VAL A 131 3.72 6.31 -3.41
C VAL A 131 2.89 7.30 -2.60
N GLN A 132 2.03 6.81 -1.69
CA GLN A 132 1.23 7.67 -0.82
C GLN A 132 2.09 8.51 0.14
N PHE A 133 3.17 7.93 0.68
CA PHE A 133 4.11 8.67 1.51
C PHE A 133 4.74 9.83 0.75
N TYR A 134 5.21 9.59 -0.48
CA TYR A 134 5.76 10.66 -1.31
C TYR A 134 4.70 11.69 -1.71
N HIS A 135 3.47 11.26 -1.99
CA HIS A 135 2.38 12.19 -2.30
C HIS A 135 2.08 13.13 -1.14
N TRP A 136 2.04 12.57 0.08
CA TRP A 136 1.90 13.35 1.29
C TRP A 136 3.10 14.28 1.52
N LYS A 137 4.34 13.76 1.46
CA LYS A 137 5.55 14.59 1.68
C LYS A 137 5.77 15.65 0.60
N ALA A 138 5.40 15.39 -0.65
CA ALA A 138 5.45 16.40 -1.70
C ALA A 138 4.60 17.64 -1.35
N SER A 139 3.46 17.45 -0.70
CA SER A 139 2.63 18.58 -0.22
C SER A 139 3.30 19.39 0.90
N GLU A 140 4.22 18.80 1.68
CA GLU A 140 5.04 19.53 2.67
C GLU A 140 6.18 20.32 1.99
N HIS A 141 6.68 19.82 0.85
CA HIS A 141 7.86 20.34 0.15
C HIS A 141 7.57 21.42 -0.93
N GLU A 142 6.31 21.79 -1.19
CA GLU A 142 5.96 22.95 -2.06
C GLU A 142 6.54 24.29 -1.54
N THR A 143 7.19 24.30 -0.36
CA THR A 143 7.88 25.45 0.23
C THR A 143 9.41 25.41 0.18
N SER A 144 10.04 24.33 -0.33
CA SER A 144 11.50 24.23 -0.42
C SER A 144 11.95 23.88 -1.83
N ASN A 145 12.53 24.85 -2.54
CA ASN A 145 13.29 24.61 -3.77
C ASN A 145 14.46 23.67 -3.44
N VAL A 146 14.32 22.38 -3.75
CA VAL A 146 15.39 21.39 -3.62
C VAL A 146 15.87 21.00 -5.01
N GLU A 147 17.19 20.99 -5.14
CA GLU A 147 17.97 20.77 -6.34
C GLU A 147 17.72 19.39 -6.97
N GLU A 148 17.73 19.36 -8.30
CA GLU A 148 17.22 18.36 -9.24
C GLU A 148 17.97 17.01 -9.28
N ASP A 149 18.84 16.71 -8.31
CA ASP A 149 19.89 15.68 -8.47
C ASP A 149 19.60 14.31 -7.82
N ASP A 150 18.52 14.17 -7.04
CA ASP A 150 18.20 12.94 -6.27
C ASP A 150 16.95 12.17 -6.76
N THR A 151 16.44 12.54 -7.94
CA THR A 151 15.28 11.89 -8.57
C THR A 151 15.63 10.49 -9.09
N VAL A 152 14.73 9.51 -8.90
CA VAL A 152 14.88 8.17 -9.52
C VAL A 152 15.11 8.36 -11.01
N LYS A 153 16.24 7.85 -11.51
CA LYS A 153 16.51 7.82 -12.94
C LYS A 153 15.38 7.05 -13.61
N GLU A 154 14.51 7.75 -14.32
CA GLU A 154 13.62 7.14 -15.30
C GLU A 154 14.51 6.47 -16.34
N VAL A 155 14.54 5.14 -16.36
CA VAL A 155 15.38 4.39 -17.30
C VAL A 155 14.49 3.71 -18.32
N GLU A 156 14.83 3.96 -19.59
CA GLU A 156 14.31 3.38 -20.82
C GLU A 156 12.81 3.50 -21.09
N ALA A 157 12.50 3.79 -22.36
CA ALA A 157 11.14 3.65 -22.85
C ALA A 157 10.72 2.18 -22.69
N MET A 158 9.50 1.95 -22.21
CA MET A 158 9.00 0.59 -22.03
C MET A 158 9.03 -0.18 -23.36
N SER A 159 9.46 -1.44 -23.29
CA SER A 159 9.31 -2.37 -24.40
C SER A 159 7.84 -2.71 -24.64
N GLN A 160 7.51 -3.11 -25.86
CA GLN A 160 6.15 -3.52 -26.24
C GLN A 160 5.60 -4.64 -25.33
N HIS A 161 6.45 -5.60 -24.95
CA HIS A 161 6.08 -6.69 -24.04
C HIS A 161 5.70 -6.21 -22.63
N GLN A 162 6.44 -5.22 -22.10
CA GLN A 162 6.12 -4.63 -20.79
C GLN A 162 4.78 -3.90 -20.83
N LEU A 163 4.54 -3.14 -21.90
CA LEU A 163 3.26 -2.44 -22.10
C LEU A 163 2.08 -3.41 -22.20
N GLU A 164 2.24 -4.50 -22.95
CA GLU A 164 1.23 -5.57 -23.04
C GLU A 164 0.96 -6.26 -21.70
N THR A 165 2.00 -6.42 -20.87
CA THR A 165 1.87 -6.98 -19.53
C THR A 165 1.10 -6.05 -18.59
N ILE A 166 1.43 -4.75 -18.61
CA ILE A 166 0.70 -3.72 -17.86
C ILE A 166 -0.77 -3.69 -18.29
N ASN A 167 -1.04 -3.67 -19.60
CA ASN A 167 -2.40 -3.63 -20.12
C ASN A 167 -3.21 -4.89 -19.77
N ALA A 168 -2.58 -6.06 -19.75
CA ALA A 168 -3.21 -7.29 -19.30
C ALA A 168 -3.53 -7.29 -17.80
N LEU A 169 -2.67 -6.70 -16.96
CA LEU A 169 -2.94 -6.52 -15.53
C LEU A 169 -4.10 -5.53 -15.31
N LYS A 170 -4.06 -4.39 -16.02
CA LYS A 170 -5.12 -3.38 -15.95
C LYS A 170 -6.47 -3.94 -16.35
N SER A 171 -6.56 -4.74 -17.41
CA SER A 171 -7.85 -5.29 -17.85
C SER A 171 -8.48 -6.24 -16.82
N VAL A 172 -7.68 -6.86 -15.94
CA VAL A 172 -8.14 -7.72 -14.85
C VAL A 172 -8.48 -6.91 -13.60
N PHE A 173 -7.58 -6.02 -13.18
CA PHE A 173 -7.67 -5.34 -11.88
C PHE A 173 -8.30 -3.95 -11.92
N LEU A 174 -8.48 -3.40 -13.11
CA LEU A 174 -9.05 -2.08 -13.35
C LEU A 174 -9.93 -2.07 -14.63
N PRO A 175 -10.92 -2.98 -14.75
CA PRO A 175 -11.72 -3.11 -15.97
C PRO A 175 -12.63 -1.89 -16.24
N ASP A 176 -12.91 -1.07 -15.22
CA ASP A 176 -13.80 0.09 -15.30
C ASP A 176 -13.18 1.32 -14.62
N GLU A 177 -12.43 2.10 -15.39
CA GLU A 177 -11.82 3.36 -14.91
C GLU A 177 -12.87 4.43 -14.54
N SER A 178 -14.06 4.38 -15.16
CA SER A 178 -15.15 5.31 -14.84
C SER A 178 -15.75 5.04 -13.45
N LEU A 179 -15.79 3.77 -13.04
CA LEU A 179 -16.18 3.39 -11.70
C LEU A 179 -15.16 3.89 -10.66
N VAL A 180 -13.86 3.80 -10.97
CA VAL A 180 -12.77 4.24 -10.08
C VAL A 180 -12.87 5.74 -9.78
N THR A 181 -13.04 6.55 -10.81
CA THR A 181 -13.23 8.01 -10.68
C THR A 181 -14.52 8.37 -9.93
N THR A 182 -15.59 7.59 -10.12
CA THR A 182 -16.85 7.78 -9.38
C THR A 182 -16.69 7.45 -7.89
N ILE A 183 -15.98 6.37 -7.55
CA ILE A 183 -15.85 5.88 -6.18
C ILE A 183 -14.84 6.69 -5.36
N PHE A 184 -13.68 7.03 -5.93
CA PHE A 184 -12.67 7.83 -5.23
C PHE A 184 -12.87 9.34 -5.41
N GLY A 185 -13.81 9.75 -6.27
CA GLY A 185 -14.10 11.14 -6.55
C GLY A 185 -13.06 11.84 -7.43
N TYR A 186 -13.43 13.03 -7.93
CA TYR A 186 -12.53 13.92 -8.68
C TYR A 186 -11.43 14.56 -7.81
N SER A 187 -11.38 14.32 -6.50
CA SER A 187 -10.43 15.00 -5.60
C SER A 187 -8.96 14.65 -5.85
N CYS A 188 -8.66 13.54 -6.56
CA CYS A 188 -7.31 13.24 -7.03
C CYS A 188 -7.00 13.81 -8.44
N SER A 189 -7.85 14.69 -8.98
CA SER A 189 -7.76 15.18 -10.37
C SER A 189 -7.03 16.53 -10.51
N ASN A 190 -6.17 16.92 -9.57
CA ASN A 190 -5.20 17.97 -9.91
C ASN A 190 -4.23 17.36 -10.92
N GLU A 191 -4.54 17.50 -12.21
CA GLU A 191 -3.69 17.01 -13.31
C GLU A 191 -2.26 17.53 -13.15
N ASP A 192 -2.12 18.77 -12.64
CA ASP A 192 -0.83 19.40 -12.32
C ASP A 192 0.00 18.65 -11.26
N GLN A 193 -0.64 17.89 -10.36
CA GLN A 193 0.03 17.17 -9.26
C GLN A 193 0.38 15.71 -9.63
N LYS A 194 -0.34 15.12 -10.60
CA LYS A 194 -0.04 13.77 -11.12
C LYS A 194 1.34 13.73 -11.80
N ASP A 195 1.68 14.79 -12.53
CA ASP A 195 2.96 14.87 -13.22
C ASP A 195 4.13 15.19 -12.28
N SER A 196 3.90 15.93 -11.20
CA SER A 196 4.97 16.36 -10.28
C SER A 196 5.45 15.29 -9.29
N LEU A 197 4.67 14.21 -9.06
CA LEU A 197 5.06 13.21 -8.09
C LEU A 197 6.26 12.37 -8.55
N ASN A 198 7.43 12.74 -8.05
CA ASN A 198 8.69 12.05 -8.29
C ASN A 198 9.05 11.17 -7.10
N LEU A 199 9.08 9.85 -7.33
CA LEU A 199 9.65 8.92 -6.36
C LEU A 199 11.17 9.07 -6.40
N THR A 200 11.83 9.19 -5.23
CA THR A 200 13.29 9.38 -5.15
C THR A 200 14.01 8.14 -4.63
N ASN A 201 13.55 7.55 -3.53
CA ASN A 201 14.07 6.29 -3.00
C ASN A 201 13.01 5.56 -2.16
N ILE A 202 13.29 4.34 -1.71
CA ILE A 202 12.41 3.62 -0.76
C ILE A 202 12.86 3.88 0.69
N SER A 203 14.13 4.25 0.89
CA SER A 203 14.74 4.39 2.21
C SER A 203 14.09 5.47 3.08
N SER A 204 13.65 6.60 2.51
CA SER A 204 12.98 7.64 3.30
C SER A 204 11.65 7.15 3.89
N TRP A 205 10.91 6.35 3.13
CA TRP A 205 9.69 5.69 3.63
C TRP A 205 10.02 4.62 4.69
N GLU A 206 11.07 3.83 4.48
CA GLU A 206 11.52 2.81 5.45
C GLU A 206 11.94 3.45 6.78
N GLU A 207 12.73 4.52 6.74
CA GLU A 207 13.17 5.26 7.93
C GLU A 207 12.00 5.86 8.70
N TYR A 208 11.05 6.46 7.98
CA TYR A 208 9.83 7.00 8.59
C TYR A 208 8.97 5.89 9.23
N THR A 209 8.79 4.77 8.54
CA THR A 209 8.03 3.62 9.07
C THR A 209 8.72 3.01 10.30
N CYS A 210 10.05 2.93 10.30
CA CYS A 210 10.83 2.49 11.46
C CYS A 210 10.65 3.43 12.66
N LYS A 211 10.63 4.75 12.43
CA LYS A 211 10.37 5.74 13.48
C LYS A 211 8.99 5.51 14.11
N LEU A 212 7.94 5.38 13.30
CA LEU A 212 6.57 5.12 13.79
C LEU A 212 6.48 3.81 14.58
N LEU A 213 7.16 2.76 14.12
CA LEU A 213 7.20 1.51 14.87
C LEU A 213 7.87 1.70 16.24
N ASN A 214 8.98 2.43 16.30
CA ASN A 214 9.66 2.68 17.57
C ASN A 214 8.77 3.46 18.54
N GLU A 215 8.01 4.45 18.05
CA GLU A 215 7.01 5.17 18.85
C GLU A 215 5.91 4.22 19.36
N LEU A 216 5.40 3.34 18.51
CA LEU A 216 4.43 2.31 18.89
C LEU A 216 4.99 1.38 19.97
N LEU A 217 6.20 0.83 19.76
CA LEU A 217 6.86 -0.08 20.70
C LEU A 217 7.15 0.61 22.04
N SER A 218 7.52 1.89 22.03
CA SER A 218 7.73 2.68 23.25
C SER A 218 6.44 2.90 24.05
N SER A 219 5.29 2.85 23.39
CA SER A 219 3.97 3.02 24.01
C SER A 219 3.42 1.72 24.61
N LEU A 220 3.84 0.55 24.12
CA LEU A 220 3.34 -0.75 24.58
C LEU A 220 3.48 -1.01 26.09
N PRO A 221 4.60 -0.68 26.77
CA PRO A 221 4.70 -0.84 28.22
C PRO A 221 3.67 0.00 28.98
N GLN A 222 3.35 1.20 28.49
CA GLN A 222 2.34 2.06 29.10
C GLN A 222 0.95 1.44 28.94
N TRP A 223 0.61 0.90 27.77
CA TRP A 223 -0.66 0.22 27.53
C TRP A 223 -0.86 -1.00 28.46
N LYS A 224 0.22 -1.77 28.71
CA LYS A 224 0.20 -2.84 29.71
C LYS A 224 -0.02 -2.30 31.13
N THR A 225 0.67 -1.22 31.49
CA THR A 225 0.58 -0.61 32.82
C THR A 225 -0.81 -0.05 33.11
N TYR A 226 -1.43 0.60 32.13
CA TYR A 226 -2.79 1.16 32.25
C TYR A 226 -3.90 0.12 32.05
N GLN A 227 -3.57 -1.17 31.94
CA GLN A 227 -4.53 -2.25 31.70
C GLN A 227 -5.43 -2.01 30.47
N THR A 228 -4.94 -1.29 29.46
CA THR A 228 -5.69 -1.09 28.22
C THR A 228 -5.61 -2.32 27.30
N LEU A 229 -4.75 -3.29 27.64
CA LEU A 229 -4.66 -4.59 27.01
C LEU A 229 -5.30 -5.64 27.92
N HIS A 230 -6.48 -6.14 27.55
CA HIS A 230 -7.18 -7.20 28.28
C HIS A 230 -6.93 -8.55 27.61
N LYS A 231 -6.42 -9.54 28.37
CA LYS A 231 -6.50 -10.93 27.93
C LYS A 231 -7.91 -11.44 28.19
N VAL A 232 -8.59 -11.86 27.13
CA VAL A 232 -9.84 -12.59 27.28
C VAL A 232 -9.48 -14.02 27.65
N GLU A 233 -9.92 -14.47 28.83
CA GLU A 233 -9.77 -15.89 29.21
C GLU A 233 -10.72 -16.72 28.34
N SER A 234 -10.16 -17.64 27.55
CA SER A 234 -10.95 -18.60 26.78
C SER A 234 -11.62 -19.57 27.74
N GLY A 235 -12.95 -19.51 27.83
CA GLY A 235 -13.79 -20.49 28.54
C GLY A 235 -14.01 -21.77 27.76
#